data_AF-A0A8C6Y2B9-F1
#
_entry.id   AF-A0A8C6Y2B9-F1
#
_cell.length_a   1.000
_cell.length_b   1.000
_cell.length_c   1.000
_cell.angle_alpha   90.00
_cell.angle_beta   90.00
_cell.angle_gamma   90.00
#
_symmetry.space_group_name_H-M   'P 1'
#
loop_
_entity.id
_entity.type
_entity.pdbx_description
1 polymer ?
#
loop_
_entity_poly.entity_id
_entity_poly.type
_entity_poly.pdbx_seq_one_letter_code
_entity_poly.pdbx_strand_id
1 'polypeptide(L)'
;NFWEGREAESASASERAPPLPPSLCMNACNKNILINHTIACYFPFSLHLKLLNILRQQLYQAPGGLSAGDLKHGVVYGVVHRSDDNHNKEMVVYGWSAHQLKEEMRYIRDVRLTLERVRNKMYGEYDEMKRKIQELSSELTVSHAEQASLENHIQVHAAALESFREMSSSLTSASIELQKTLVDVTLEIRDQIHNLKQTHEQSMEKLKEKQKASKVESSQEANAEVMREMTRKLYSQYEEKLQEEEWKHKLEKETLLLETNRLLTAIEDANKKMRLTETSLQEKDQRIGELDRLIQRMENERHQLQKQLKEYEMQLQRADLYDQSSQPRSLKLEDITDSLRERIQHLDDMVLCQQKKVKHMVEEIELQKRKLKEKELFILQLLEKISFLEGENKELQDRLDYLRETQSRPEVDTRDVGVECDFPASQLPLEVLKPARTYRPFMRVLEYSSKHHHLGPAAPCQ
;
A
#
# COMPACT_ATOMS: atom_id res chain seq x y z
N ASN A 1 71.57 -44.89 25.16
CA ASN A 1 70.33 -45.60 24.80
C ASN A 1 69.17 -44.86 25.43
N PHE A 2 68.17 -44.28 24.77
CA PHE A 2 67.85 -44.07 23.36
C PHE A 2 66.70 -43.01 23.41
N TRP A 3 66.89 -41.82 22.82
CA TRP A 3 65.87 -40.87 22.28
C TRP A 3 64.91 -40.18 23.27
N GLU A 4 64.40 -38.96 23.07
CA GLU A 4 64.64 -37.77 22.23
C GLU A 4 63.55 -36.76 22.70
N GLY A 5 63.83 -35.46 22.78
CA GLY A 5 62.81 -34.49 23.19
C GLY A 5 63.30 -33.05 23.14
N ARG A 6 63.07 -32.39 22.01
CA ARG A 6 63.31 -30.97 21.72
C ARG A 6 62.66 -30.05 22.77
N GLU A 7 63.44 -29.19 23.39
CA GLU A 7 62.99 -27.92 23.95
C GLU A 7 63.40 -26.81 22.97
N ALA A 8 62.41 -26.09 22.45
CA ALA A 8 62.61 -24.92 21.61
C ALA A 8 62.59 -23.66 22.49
N GLU A 9 63.60 -22.84 22.29
CA GLU A 9 63.87 -21.56 22.93
C GLU A 9 62.70 -20.58 22.78
N SER A 10 62.22 -20.05 23.92
CA SER A 10 61.36 -18.87 23.96
C SER A 10 62.17 -17.66 24.41
N ALA A 11 62.54 -16.84 23.42
CA ALA A 11 63.17 -15.55 23.58
C ALA A 11 62.18 -14.49 24.11
N SER A 12 62.70 -13.68 25.03
CA SER A 12 62.10 -12.47 25.58
C SER A 12 62.06 -11.35 24.53
N ALA A 13 60.89 -10.70 24.38
CA ALA A 13 60.78 -9.40 23.73
C ALA A 13 59.66 -8.58 24.40
N SER A 14 60.10 -7.56 25.13
CA SER A 14 59.30 -6.42 25.59
C SER A 14 58.91 -5.52 24.39
N GLU A 15 57.85 -4.74 24.59
CA GLU A 15 57.54 -3.48 23.86
C GLU A 15 57.07 -3.55 22.39
N ARG A 16 55.74 -3.57 22.20
CA ARG A 16 54.96 -2.44 21.62
C ARG A 16 53.53 -2.88 21.36
N ALA A 17 52.58 -2.19 21.98
CA ALA A 17 51.18 -2.27 21.65
C ALA A 17 50.95 -1.90 20.17
N PRO A 18 50.15 -2.67 19.40
CA PRO A 18 49.72 -2.23 18.08
C PRO A 18 48.72 -1.07 18.22
N PRO A 19 48.73 -0.08 17.32
CA PRO A 19 47.72 0.97 17.35
C PRO A 19 46.36 0.36 17.02
N LEU A 20 45.37 0.71 17.84
CA LEU A 20 43.95 0.45 17.61
C LEU A 20 43.57 0.83 16.16
N PRO A 21 42.83 -0.02 15.41
CA PRO A 21 42.27 0.41 14.15
C PRO A 21 41.22 1.51 14.43
N PRO A 22 41.20 2.60 13.66
CA PRO A 22 40.17 3.61 13.83
C PRO A 22 38.79 3.00 13.57
N SER A 23 37.88 3.27 14.49
CA SER A 23 36.43 3.02 14.46
C SER A 23 35.84 2.99 13.03
N LEU A 24 35.72 1.80 12.45
CA LEU A 24 34.99 1.59 11.20
C LEU A 24 33.46 1.46 11.41
N CYS A 25 32.99 1.39 12.66
CA CYS A 25 31.56 1.24 12.96
C CYS A 25 30.70 2.51 12.82
N MET A 26 31.28 3.71 12.85
CA MET A 26 30.51 4.95 12.64
C MET A 26 30.27 5.27 11.15
N ASN A 27 31.10 4.74 10.25
CA ASN A 27 30.96 4.99 8.81
C ASN A 27 30.07 3.96 8.10
N ALA A 28 29.82 2.79 8.69
CA ALA A 28 28.88 1.81 8.14
C ALA A 28 27.42 2.17 8.42
N CYS A 29 27.10 2.71 9.61
CA CYS A 29 25.74 3.18 9.92
C CYS A 29 25.35 4.40 9.09
N ASN A 30 26.23 5.39 8.92
CA ASN A 30 25.92 6.55 8.07
C ASN A 30 25.89 6.22 6.57
N LYS A 31 26.70 5.26 6.09
CA LYS A 31 26.58 4.78 4.69
C LYS A 31 25.30 3.96 4.49
N ASN A 32 24.89 3.11 5.43
CA ASN A 32 23.64 2.35 5.30
C ASN A 32 22.39 3.23 5.42
N ILE A 33 22.41 4.28 6.25
CA ILE A 33 21.31 5.25 6.31
C ILE A 33 21.25 6.08 5.02
N LEU A 34 22.38 6.54 4.48
CA LEU A 34 22.40 7.30 3.23
C LEU A 34 22.04 6.43 2.02
N ILE A 35 22.45 5.15 1.99
CA ILE A 35 22.07 4.18 0.95
C ILE A 35 20.58 3.85 1.06
N ASN A 36 20.02 3.66 2.26
CA ASN A 36 18.60 3.40 2.44
C ASN A 36 17.72 4.62 2.10
N HIS A 37 18.16 5.84 2.42
CA HIS A 37 17.46 7.06 2.00
C HIS A 37 17.59 7.31 0.48
N THR A 38 18.72 6.96 -0.12
CA THR A 38 18.91 7.03 -1.59
C THR A 38 18.08 5.97 -2.30
N ILE A 39 18.01 4.73 -1.80
CA ILE A 39 17.19 3.66 -2.38
C ILE A 39 15.69 3.97 -2.23
N ALA A 40 15.25 4.51 -1.08
CA ALA A 40 13.85 4.91 -0.87
C ALA A 40 13.43 6.11 -1.76
N CYS A 41 14.35 7.01 -2.10
CA CYS A 41 14.06 8.14 -3.00
C CYS A 41 14.19 7.80 -4.50
N TYR A 42 15.05 6.85 -4.90
CA TYR A 42 15.27 6.48 -6.30
C TYR A 42 14.36 5.36 -6.81
N PHE A 43 13.83 4.48 -5.94
CA PHE A 43 12.95 3.40 -6.40
C PHE A 43 11.57 3.83 -6.93
N PRO A 44 10.85 4.81 -6.33
CA PRO A 44 9.58 5.26 -6.91
C PRO A 44 9.81 6.04 -8.21
N PHE A 45 10.93 6.76 -8.36
CA PHE A 45 11.27 7.48 -9.59
C PHE A 45 11.72 6.55 -10.73
N SER A 46 12.51 5.50 -10.44
CA SER A 46 12.98 4.55 -11.46
C SER A 46 11.86 3.64 -11.97
N LEU A 47 10.93 3.21 -11.10
CA LEU A 47 9.73 2.48 -11.55
C LEU A 47 8.80 3.38 -12.37
N HIS A 48 8.61 4.64 -11.96
CA HIS A 48 7.78 5.58 -12.71
C HIS A 48 8.39 5.93 -14.08
N LEU A 49 9.72 6.08 -14.18
CA LEU A 49 10.40 6.28 -15.46
C LEU A 49 10.37 5.02 -16.33
N LYS A 50 10.52 3.82 -15.75
CA LYS A 50 10.41 2.55 -16.49
C LYS A 50 8.98 2.28 -16.96
N LEU A 51 7.95 2.58 -16.17
CA LEU A 51 6.56 2.49 -16.59
C LEU A 51 6.23 3.51 -17.69
N LEU A 52 6.75 4.74 -17.58
CA LEU A 52 6.61 5.75 -18.63
C LEU A 52 7.32 5.30 -19.93
N ASN A 53 8.49 4.65 -19.82
CA ASN A 53 9.22 4.13 -20.98
C ASN A 53 8.55 2.88 -21.60
N ILE A 54 7.95 2.01 -20.79
CA ILE A 54 7.22 0.82 -21.27
C ILE A 54 5.90 1.24 -21.95
N LEU A 55 5.17 2.21 -21.39
CA LEU A 55 4.02 2.85 -22.06
C LEU A 55 4.46 3.56 -23.34
N ARG A 56 5.63 4.21 -23.35
CA ARG A 56 6.20 4.84 -24.54
C ARG A 56 6.61 3.81 -25.60
N GLN A 57 7.12 2.64 -25.23
CA GLN A 57 7.54 1.60 -26.18
C GLN A 57 6.37 0.80 -26.77
N GLN A 58 5.28 0.57 -26.02
CA GLN A 58 4.10 -0.12 -26.55
C GLN A 58 3.24 0.76 -27.49
N LEU A 59 3.43 2.09 -27.46
CA LEU A 59 2.77 3.04 -28.36
C LEU A 59 3.41 3.16 -29.76
N TYR A 60 4.49 2.41 -30.07
CA TYR A 60 5.22 2.49 -31.34
C TYR A 60 4.98 1.34 -32.33
N GLN A 61 4.00 0.46 -32.11
CA GLN A 61 3.61 -0.53 -33.12
C GLN A 61 2.17 -0.30 -33.57
N ALA A 62 1.99 0.61 -34.53
CA ALA A 62 0.80 0.66 -35.37
C ALA A 62 1.13 -0.02 -36.70
N PRO A 63 0.46 -1.12 -37.10
CA PRO A 63 0.50 -1.60 -38.46
C PRO A 63 -0.26 -0.60 -39.32
N GLY A 64 0.42 0.03 -40.27
CA GLY A 64 -0.23 0.84 -41.28
C GLY A 64 -1.10 -0.02 -42.20
N GLY A 65 -2.32 0.44 -42.46
CA GLY A 65 -3.06 0.09 -43.67
C GLY A 65 -4.54 -0.24 -43.48
N LEU A 66 -5.35 0.43 -44.33
CA LEU A 66 -6.71 0.09 -44.78
C LEU A 66 -7.85 0.50 -43.84
N SER A 67 -9.06 0.85 -44.30
CA SER A 67 -9.61 1.26 -45.61
C SER A 67 -10.95 1.91 -45.27
N ALA A 68 -11.33 2.98 -45.97
CA ALA A 68 -12.62 3.63 -45.81
C ALA A 68 -13.76 2.68 -46.20
N GLY A 69 -14.65 2.37 -45.25
CA GLY A 69 -15.88 1.60 -45.48
C GLY A 69 -16.56 1.26 -44.15
N ASP A 70 -17.81 1.68 -44.00
CA ASP A 70 -18.76 1.35 -42.92
C ASP A 70 -18.54 1.96 -41.52
N LEU A 71 -18.84 3.26 -41.44
CA LEU A 71 -19.13 3.97 -40.19
C LEU A 71 -20.48 3.51 -39.61
N LYS A 72 -20.47 2.46 -38.78
CA LYS A 72 -21.51 2.24 -37.75
C LYS A 72 -20.99 2.25 -36.30
N HIS A 73 -19.71 2.55 -36.09
CA HIS A 73 -19.14 2.64 -34.74
C HIS A 73 -18.37 3.96 -34.59
N GLY A 74 -18.77 4.78 -33.61
CA GLY A 74 -18.21 6.11 -33.37
C GLY A 74 -16.70 6.06 -33.15
N VAL A 75 -15.96 6.83 -33.97
CA VAL A 75 -14.52 7.02 -33.85
C VAL A 75 -14.28 8.26 -32.98
N VAL A 76 -13.41 8.12 -31.98
CA VAL A 76 -13.04 9.20 -31.06
C VAL A 76 -11.66 9.71 -31.45
N TYR A 77 -11.55 11.01 -31.73
CA TYR A 77 -10.29 11.66 -32.07
C TYR A 77 -9.71 12.36 -30.85
N GLY A 78 -8.45 12.09 -30.54
CA GLY A 78 -7.71 12.80 -29.50
C GLY A 78 -6.49 13.49 -30.09
N VAL A 79 -6.22 14.67 -29.57
CA VAL A 79 -5.10 15.51 -30.01
C VAL A 79 -4.03 15.44 -28.93
N VAL A 80 -2.86 14.90 -29.28
CA VAL A 80 -1.73 14.79 -28.35
C VAL A 80 -0.65 15.77 -28.75
N HIS A 81 -0.29 16.64 -27.81
CA HIS A 81 0.80 17.59 -28.00
C HIS A 81 2.13 16.88 -27.77
N ARG A 82 2.95 16.72 -28.82
CA ARG A 82 4.31 16.23 -28.67
C ARG A 82 5.21 17.41 -28.36
N SER A 83 5.78 17.41 -27.16
CA SER A 83 6.84 18.36 -26.80
C SER A 83 8.16 17.65 -27.07
N ASP A 84 8.65 17.72 -28.31
CA ASP A 84 10.05 17.39 -28.56
C ASP A 84 10.92 18.58 -28.09
N ASP A 85 12.16 18.31 -27.66
CA ASP A 85 13.08 19.32 -27.10
C ASP A 85 13.38 20.48 -28.07
N ASN A 86 13.02 20.34 -29.33
CA ASN A 86 13.09 21.39 -30.34
C ASN A 86 11.70 22.02 -30.47
N HIS A 87 11.58 23.34 -30.23
CA HIS A 87 10.35 24.11 -29.95
C HIS A 87 9.21 24.11 -31.01
N ASN A 88 9.14 23.13 -31.90
CA ASN A 88 8.00 22.92 -32.78
C ASN A 88 6.95 22.06 -32.08
N LYS A 89 5.86 22.73 -31.71
CA LYS A 89 4.65 22.12 -31.14
C LYS A 89 3.89 21.36 -32.24
N GLU A 90 4.36 20.16 -32.59
CA GLU A 90 3.64 19.32 -33.54
C GLU A 90 2.40 18.71 -32.88
N MET A 91 1.25 19.00 -33.49
CA MET A 91 -0.06 18.54 -33.06
C MET A 91 -0.44 17.31 -33.88
N VAL A 92 -0.38 16.13 -33.26
CA VAL A 92 -0.73 14.87 -33.93
C VAL A 92 -2.11 14.43 -33.46
N VAL A 93 -3.01 14.22 -34.44
CA VAL A 93 -4.38 13.75 -34.19
C VAL A 93 -4.41 12.23 -34.36
N TYR A 94 -4.78 11.53 -33.30
CA TYR A 94 -4.98 10.08 -33.32
C TYR A 94 -6.48 9.78 -33.30
N GLY A 95 -6.92 8.87 -34.18
CA GLY A 95 -8.28 8.35 -34.19
C GLY A 95 -8.32 6.95 -33.59
N TRP A 96 -9.16 6.74 -32.58
CA TRP A 96 -9.42 5.44 -31.98
C TRP A 96 -10.85 5.01 -32.21
N SER A 97 -11.09 3.71 -32.43
CA SER A 97 -12.45 3.19 -32.37
C SER A 97 -12.98 3.22 -30.92
N ALA A 98 -14.29 3.41 -30.73
CA ALA A 98 -14.88 3.38 -29.39
C ALA A 98 -14.63 2.06 -28.64
N HIS A 99 -14.44 0.96 -29.35
CA HIS A 99 -14.07 -0.33 -28.76
C HIS A 99 -12.64 -0.32 -28.23
N GLN A 100 -11.68 0.11 -29.07
CA GLN A 100 -10.27 0.20 -28.70
C GLN A 100 -10.07 1.11 -27.49
N LEU A 101 -10.73 2.28 -27.45
CA LEU A 101 -10.63 3.19 -26.31
C LEU A 101 -11.20 2.56 -25.01
N LYS A 102 -12.29 1.77 -25.11
CA LYS A 102 -12.87 1.07 -23.96
C LYS A 102 -11.93 -0.03 -23.43
N GLU A 103 -11.26 -0.76 -24.31
CA GLU A 103 -10.24 -1.74 -23.95
C GLU A 103 -9.02 -1.09 -23.31
N GLU A 104 -8.48 -0.03 -23.91
CA GLU A 104 -7.35 0.73 -23.35
C GLU A 104 -7.70 1.32 -21.98
N MET A 105 -8.90 1.88 -21.81
CA MET A 105 -9.36 2.34 -20.50
C MET A 105 -9.51 1.21 -19.49
N ARG A 106 -9.92 0.01 -19.93
CA ARG A 106 -10.02 -1.18 -19.07
C ARG A 106 -8.63 -1.66 -18.67
N TYR A 107 -7.71 -1.75 -19.63
CA TYR A 107 -6.32 -2.09 -19.39
C TYR A 107 -5.65 -1.10 -18.41
N ILE A 108 -5.83 0.21 -18.60
CA ILE A 108 -5.30 1.23 -17.68
C ILE A 108 -5.89 1.06 -16.27
N ARG A 109 -7.19 0.75 -16.16
CA ARG A 109 -7.81 0.46 -14.85
C ARG A 109 -7.20 -0.78 -14.21
N ASP A 110 -7.01 -1.85 -14.95
CA ASP A 110 -6.45 -3.10 -14.45
C ASP A 110 -4.97 -2.94 -14.05
N VAL A 111 -4.19 -2.20 -14.83
CA VAL A 111 -2.80 -1.82 -14.50
C VAL A 111 -2.74 -0.96 -13.24
N ARG A 112 -3.65 0.01 -13.08
CA ARG A 112 -3.73 0.81 -11.84
C ARG A 112 -4.07 -0.07 -10.65
N LEU A 113 -5.08 -0.93 -10.76
CA LEU A 113 -5.49 -1.83 -9.68
C LEU A 113 -4.38 -2.82 -9.31
N THR A 114 -3.66 -3.37 -10.28
CA THR A 114 -2.51 -4.25 -10.03
C THR A 114 -1.36 -3.50 -9.36
N LEU A 115 -1.03 -2.29 -9.79
CA LEU A 115 -0.01 -1.45 -9.14
C LEU A 115 -0.43 -1.06 -7.72
N GLU A 116 -1.70 -0.72 -7.49
CA GLU A 116 -2.26 -0.43 -6.16
C GLU A 116 -2.10 -1.64 -5.23
N ARG A 117 -2.39 -2.85 -5.72
CA ARG A 117 -2.21 -4.11 -4.97
C ARG A 117 -0.75 -4.36 -4.62
N VAL A 118 0.17 -4.19 -5.57
CA VAL A 118 1.62 -4.35 -5.34
C VAL A 118 2.11 -3.32 -4.33
N ARG A 119 1.69 -2.05 -4.47
CA ARG A 119 2.04 -0.97 -3.56
C ARG A 119 1.60 -1.28 -2.13
N ASN A 120 0.35 -1.70 -1.94
CA ASN A 120 -0.18 -2.04 -0.61
C ASN A 120 0.56 -3.25 0.00
N LYS A 121 0.89 -4.25 -0.82
CA LYS A 121 1.70 -5.40 -0.38
C LYS A 121 3.11 -4.98 0.06
N MET A 122 3.78 -4.13 -0.73
CA MET A 122 5.12 -3.65 -0.39
C MET A 122 5.14 -2.79 0.87
N TYR A 123 4.12 -1.93 1.10
CA TYR A 123 4.05 -1.17 2.35
C TYR A 123 3.86 -2.07 3.57
N GLY A 124 3.03 -3.12 3.47
CA GLY A 124 2.89 -4.11 4.55
C GLY A 124 4.18 -4.86 4.86
N GLU A 125 4.88 -5.34 3.82
CA GLU A 125 6.17 -6.02 3.97
C GLU A 125 7.26 -5.09 4.51
N TYR A 126 7.27 -3.81 4.08
CA TYR A 126 8.21 -2.80 4.57
C TYR A 126 7.99 -2.48 6.05
N ASP A 127 6.74 -2.31 6.49
CA ASP A 127 6.42 -2.04 7.89
C ASP A 127 6.73 -3.24 8.79
N GLU A 128 6.53 -4.47 8.31
CA GLU A 128 6.94 -5.67 9.01
C GLU A 128 8.46 -5.78 9.11
N MET A 129 9.19 -5.51 8.02
CA MET A 129 10.65 -5.50 8.01
C MET A 129 11.21 -4.41 8.92
N LYS A 130 10.61 -3.21 8.92
CA LYS A 130 10.99 -2.10 9.80
C LYS A 130 10.83 -2.48 11.27
N ARG A 131 9.72 -3.14 11.63
CA ARG A 131 9.52 -3.65 13.00
C ARG A 131 10.57 -4.69 13.37
N LYS A 132 10.84 -5.67 12.50
CA LYS A 132 11.88 -6.68 12.74
C LYS A 132 13.26 -6.07 12.91
N ILE A 133 13.62 -5.06 12.11
CA ILE A 133 14.90 -4.34 12.25
C ILE A 133 14.96 -3.60 13.59
N GLN A 134 13.88 -2.96 14.01
CA GLN A 134 13.82 -2.27 15.30
C GLN A 134 13.91 -3.25 16.48
N GLU A 135 13.21 -4.38 16.40
CA GLU A 135 13.25 -5.47 17.38
C GLU A 135 14.66 -6.03 17.52
N LEU A 136 15.28 -6.45 16.41
CA LEU A 136 16.66 -6.94 16.39
C LEU A 136 17.66 -5.89 16.90
N SER A 137 17.44 -4.61 16.58
CA SER A 137 18.31 -3.53 17.10
C SER A 137 18.18 -3.40 18.61
N SER A 138 16.96 -3.49 19.15
CA SER A 138 16.73 -3.44 20.59
C SER A 138 17.32 -4.65 21.31
N GLU A 139 17.14 -5.86 20.76
CA GLU A 139 17.71 -7.10 21.29
C GLU A 139 19.24 -7.06 21.29
N LEU A 140 19.85 -6.55 20.21
CA LEU A 140 21.29 -6.35 20.13
C LEU A 140 21.81 -5.38 21.21
N THR A 141 21.08 -4.29 21.49
CA THR A 141 21.48 -3.35 22.55
C THR A 141 21.39 -3.96 23.95
N VAL A 142 20.36 -4.77 24.21
CA VAL A 142 20.20 -5.49 25.48
C VAL A 142 21.30 -6.52 25.64
N SER A 143 21.54 -7.35 24.62
CA SER A 143 22.61 -8.35 24.62
C SER A 143 23.99 -7.72 24.81
N HIS A 144 24.27 -6.57 24.18
CA HIS A 144 25.51 -5.84 24.38
C HIS A 144 25.64 -5.31 25.83
N ALA A 145 24.55 -4.83 26.44
CA ALA A 145 24.57 -4.40 27.84
C ALA A 145 24.83 -5.58 28.81
N GLU A 146 24.22 -6.73 28.54
CA GLU A 146 24.47 -7.97 29.29
C GLU A 146 25.92 -8.42 29.15
N GLN A 147 26.47 -8.42 27.93
CA GLN A 147 27.87 -8.76 27.67
C GLN A 147 28.82 -7.82 28.41
N ALA A 148 28.57 -6.51 28.38
CA ALA A 148 29.37 -5.54 29.13
C ALA A 148 29.28 -5.77 30.65
N SER A 149 28.12 -6.16 31.17
CA SER A 149 27.97 -6.49 32.59
C SER A 149 28.78 -7.73 32.99
N LEU A 150 28.79 -8.76 32.12
CA LEU A 150 29.56 -9.98 32.33
C LEU A 150 31.06 -9.71 32.26
N GLU A 151 31.51 -8.91 31.30
CA GLU A 151 32.90 -8.51 31.15
C GLU A 151 33.40 -7.72 32.37
N ASN A 152 32.59 -6.77 32.88
CA ASN A 152 32.87 -6.08 34.13
C ASN A 152 33.00 -7.07 35.31
N HIS A 153 32.10 -8.05 35.41
CA HIS A 153 32.17 -9.05 36.46
C HIS A 153 33.45 -9.90 36.36
N ILE A 154 33.82 -10.36 35.17
CA ILE A 154 35.07 -11.08 34.92
C ILE A 154 36.28 -10.22 35.30
N GLN A 155 36.28 -8.94 34.95
CA GLN A 155 37.37 -8.02 35.26
C GLN A 155 37.52 -7.80 36.78
N VAL A 156 36.41 -7.64 37.51
CA VAL A 156 36.42 -7.54 38.97
C VAL A 156 36.98 -8.82 39.61
N HIS A 157 36.56 -10.00 39.13
CA HIS A 157 37.09 -11.28 39.60
C HIS A 157 38.57 -11.44 39.30
N ALA A 158 39.02 -11.05 38.10
CA ALA A 158 40.43 -11.08 37.72
C ALA A 158 41.27 -10.16 38.63
N ALA A 159 40.80 -8.95 38.92
CA ALA A 159 41.46 -8.03 39.84
C ALA A 159 41.53 -8.58 41.28
N ALA A 160 40.45 -9.21 41.76
CA ALA A 160 40.44 -9.85 43.06
C ALA A 160 41.46 -11.02 43.13
N LEU A 161 41.51 -11.87 42.10
CA LEU A 161 42.47 -12.96 42.02
C LEU A 161 43.92 -12.46 41.99
N GLU A 162 44.20 -11.36 41.30
CA GLU A 162 45.53 -10.77 41.29
C GLU A 162 45.91 -10.19 42.66
N SER A 163 44.98 -9.54 43.36
CA SER A 163 45.19 -9.12 44.75
C SER A 163 45.49 -10.31 45.68
N PHE A 164 44.80 -11.44 45.52
CA PHE A 164 45.12 -12.65 46.27
C PHE A 164 46.51 -13.22 45.93
N ARG A 165 46.93 -13.16 44.66
CA ARG A 165 48.28 -13.56 44.26
C ARG A 165 49.34 -12.65 44.87
N GLU A 166 49.13 -11.34 44.87
CA GLU A 166 50.03 -10.38 45.51
C GLU A 166 50.14 -10.60 47.02
N MET A 167 49.02 -10.83 47.71
CA MET A 167 49.05 -11.18 49.14
C MET A 167 49.77 -12.50 49.39
N SER A 168 49.53 -13.50 48.55
CA SER A 168 50.21 -14.80 48.66
C SER A 168 51.71 -14.68 48.42
N SER A 169 52.16 -13.86 47.47
CA SER A 169 53.58 -13.64 47.20
C SER A 169 54.24 -12.81 48.29
N SER A 170 53.54 -11.82 48.84
CA SER A 170 54.00 -11.04 49.99
C SER A 170 54.15 -11.92 51.24
N LEU A 171 53.18 -12.80 51.51
CA LEU A 171 53.24 -13.74 52.62
C LEU A 171 54.37 -14.75 52.48
N THR A 172 54.58 -15.31 51.29
CA THR A 172 55.72 -16.22 51.05
C THR A 172 57.05 -15.50 51.19
N SER A 173 57.17 -14.26 50.72
CA SER A 173 58.36 -13.43 50.95
C SER A 173 58.61 -13.20 52.44
N ALA A 174 57.60 -12.81 53.21
CA ALA A 174 57.71 -12.62 54.66
C ALA A 174 58.07 -13.93 55.39
N SER A 175 57.51 -15.06 54.95
CA SER A 175 57.86 -16.39 55.49
C SER A 175 59.32 -16.75 55.21
N ILE A 176 59.84 -16.44 54.02
CA ILE A 176 61.24 -16.67 53.67
C ILE A 176 62.15 -15.77 54.51
N GLU A 177 61.78 -14.50 54.71
CA GLU A 177 62.53 -13.57 55.53
C GLU A 177 62.57 -13.99 57.01
N LEU A 178 61.45 -14.45 57.57
CA LEU A 178 61.40 -15.03 58.91
C LEU A 178 62.27 -16.29 59.02
N GLN A 179 62.24 -17.18 58.03
CA GLN A 179 63.13 -18.33 58.02
C GLN A 179 64.61 -17.92 57.96
N LYS A 180 64.94 -16.89 57.18
CA LYS A 180 66.30 -16.36 57.07
C LYS A 180 66.77 -15.76 58.40
N THR A 181 65.97 -14.90 59.02
CA THR A 181 66.30 -14.30 60.33
C THR A 181 66.45 -15.37 61.43
N LEU A 182 65.60 -16.41 61.43
CA LEU A 182 65.76 -17.54 62.35
C LEU A 182 67.09 -18.26 62.14
N VAL A 183 67.47 -18.52 60.89
CA VAL A 183 68.78 -19.12 60.56
C VAL A 183 69.92 -18.22 61.03
N ASP A 184 69.86 -16.92 60.75
CA ASP A 184 70.88 -15.95 61.16
C ASP A 184 71.05 -15.92 62.70
N VAL A 185 69.95 -15.86 63.45
CA VAL A 185 69.97 -15.93 64.93
C VAL A 185 70.54 -17.27 65.41
N THR A 186 70.23 -18.40 64.76
CA THR A 186 70.83 -19.69 65.16
C THR A 186 72.33 -19.77 64.86
N LEU A 187 72.80 -19.10 63.81
CA LEU A 187 74.22 -18.96 63.52
C LEU A 187 74.90 -18.06 64.56
N GLU A 188 74.27 -16.94 64.93
CA GLU A 188 74.77 -16.08 66.00
C GLU A 188 74.84 -16.81 67.35
N ILE A 189 73.82 -17.57 67.74
CA ILE A 189 73.84 -18.39 68.96
C ILE A 189 74.96 -19.44 68.88
N ARG A 190 75.17 -20.06 67.72
CA ARG A 190 76.26 -21.02 67.51
C ARG A 190 77.63 -20.36 67.69
N ASP A 191 77.81 -19.16 67.13
CA ASP A 191 79.04 -18.38 67.27
C ASP A 191 79.25 -17.92 68.71
N GLN A 192 78.20 -17.50 69.41
CA GLN A 192 78.25 -17.19 70.84
C GLN A 192 78.64 -18.41 71.67
N ILE A 193 78.08 -19.59 71.39
CA ILE A 193 78.47 -20.85 72.04
C ILE A 193 79.94 -21.18 71.75
N HIS A 194 80.41 -20.97 70.51
CA HIS A 194 81.80 -21.22 70.15
C HIS A 194 82.75 -20.25 70.88
N ASN A 195 82.42 -18.97 70.93
CA ASN A 195 83.17 -17.93 71.65
C ASN A 195 83.18 -18.20 73.16
N LEU A 196 82.05 -18.60 73.75
CA LEU A 196 81.96 -19.00 75.15
C LEU A 196 82.81 -20.25 75.44
N LYS A 197 82.79 -21.25 74.54
CA LYS A 197 83.67 -22.43 74.65
C LYS A 197 85.15 -22.04 74.59
N GLN A 198 85.53 -21.17 73.66
CA GLN A 198 86.91 -20.68 73.54
C GLN A 198 87.33 -19.88 74.79
N THR A 199 86.46 -19.02 75.31
CA THR A 199 86.70 -18.26 76.53
C THR A 199 86.79 -19.18 77.75
N HIS A 200 85.94 -20.21 77.81
CA HIS A 200 85.98 -21.23 78.86
C HIS A 200 87.29 -22.03 78.80
N GLU A 201 87.73 -22.43 77.61
CA GLU A 201 89.02 -23.11 77.39
C GLU A 201 90.20 -22.24 77.85
N GLN A 202 90.23 -20.96 77.45
CA GLN A 202 91.21 -19.97 77.92
C GLN A 202 91.14 -19.75 79.44
N SER A 203 89.95 -19.80 80.03
CA SER A 203 89.77 -19.66 81.48
C SER A 203 90.20 -20.91 82.24
N MET A 204 90.02 -22.10 81.67
CA MET A 204 90.51 -23.39 82.20
C MET A 204 92.04 -23.46 82.14
N GLU A 205 92.65 -22.88 81.10
CA GLU A 205 94.10 -22.72 80.98
C GLU A 205 94.64 -21.72 82.04
N LYS A 206 93.92 -20.61 82.24
CA LYS A 206 94.21 -19.65 83.33
C LYS A 206 93.92 -20.21 84.73
N LEU A 207 93.00 -21.15 84.92
CA LEU A 207 92.75 -21.83 86.20
C LEU A 207 93.80 -22.90 86.49
N LYS A 208 94.35 -23.56 85.46
CA LYS A 208 95.58 -24.37 85.59
C LYS A 208 96.78 -23.50 86.02
N GLU A 209 96.84 -22.24 85.60
CA GLU A 209 97.84 -21.26 86.10
C GLU A 209 97.51 -20.69 87.49
N LYS A 210 96.22 -20.47 87.82
CA LYS A 210 95.73 -19.90 89.08
C LYS A 210 95.40 -20.92 90.17
N GLN A 211 95.67 -22.21 89.96
CA GLN A 211 95.87 -23.16 91.05
C GLN A 211 97.16 -22.88 91.86
N LYS A 212 97.73 -21.68 91.69
CA LYS A 212 98.43 -20.90 92.71
C LYS A 212 97.70 -19.57 92.91
N ALA A 213 96.93 -19.44 94.01
CA ALA A 213 96.50 -18.20 94.69
C ALA A 213 94.99 -18.03 94.99
N SER A 214 94.65 -18.35 96.26
CA SER A 214 93.80 -17.65 97.24
C SER A 214 92.35 -17.19 96.95
N LYS A 215 91.45 -17.82 97.73
CA LYS A 215 90.25 -17.42 98.49
C LYS A 215 89.94 -15.91 98.69
N VAL A 216 88.68 -15.49 98.46
CA VAL A 216 88.03 -14.30 99.08
C VAL A 216 86.50 -14.51 99.17
N GLU A 217 85.94 -14.57 100.38
CA GLU A 217 84.52 -14.87 100.72
C GLU A 217 83.72 -13.63 101.21
N SER A 218 84.14 -12.40 100.90
CA SER A 218 83.44 -11.18 101.39
C SER A 218 82.55 -10.48 100.35
N SER A 219 82.45 -11.00 99.11
CA SER A 219 81.60 -10.45 98.03
C SER A 219 80.32 -11.27 97.77
N GLN A 220 80.05 -12.28 98.59
CA GLN A 220 79.09 -13.34 98.29
C GLN A 220 77.63 -12.97 98.61
N GLU A 221 77.40 -12.11 99.61
CA GLU A 221 76.05 -11.66 100.02
C GLU A 221 75.43 -10.67 99.02
N ALA A 222 76.19 -9.65 98.58
CA ALA A 222 75.75 -8.70 97.56
C ALA A 222 75.55 -9.38 96.20
N ASN A 223 76.42 -10.32 95.84
CA ASN A 223 76.25 -11.14 94.63
C ASN A 223 75.05 -12.08 94.73
N ALA A 224 74.75 -12.63 95.91
CA ALA A 224 73.55 -13.45 96.13
C ALA A 224 72.25 -12.64 96.05
N GLU A 225 72.24 -11.38 96.50
CA GLU A 225 71.07 -10.50 96.37
C GLU A 225 70.83 -10.08 94.92
N VAL A 226 71.89 -9.74 94.16
CA VAL A 226 71.77 -9.46 92.72
C VAL A 226 71.22 -10.68 91.96
N MET A 227 71.66 -11.89 92.31
CA MET A 227 71.09 -13.13 91.74
C MET A 227 69.61 -13.30 92.10
N ARG A 228 69.22 -13.07 93.37
CA ARG A 228 67.81 -13.13 93.80
C ARG A 228 66.93 -12.10 93.08
N GLU A 229 67.42 -10.88 92.90
CA GLU A 229 66.69 -9.82 92.19
C GLU A 229 66.60 -10.09 90.68
N MET A 230 67.67 -10.63 90.08
CA MET A 230 67.65 -11.09 88.70
C MET A 230 66.63 -12.22 88.49
N THR A 231 66.58 -13.20 89.41
CA THR A 231 65.58 -14.27 89.38
C THR A 231 64.16 -13.73 89.51
N ARG A 232 63.89 -12.79 90.43
CA ARG A 232 62.58 -12.13 90.56
C ARG A 232 62.17 -11.38 89.29
N LYS A 233 63.09 -10.60 88.70
CA LYS A 233 62.83 -9.88 87.43
C LYS A 233 62.54 -10.84 86.29
N LEU A 234 63.28 -11.95 86.21
CA LEU A 234 63.04 -12.97 85.20
C LEU A 234 61.64 -13.59 85.34
N TYR A 235 61.25 -13.99 86.55
CA TYR A 235 59.90 -14.51 86.82
C TYR A 235 58.80 -13.48 86.50
N SER A 236 58.97 -12.23 86.94
CA SER A 236 58.02 -11.15 86.65
C SER A 236 57.85 -10.92 85.15
N GLN A 237 58.95 -10.94 84.38
CA GLN A 237 58.91 -10.81 82.92
C GLN A 237 58.24 -12.00 82.25
N TYR A 238 58.45 -13.22 82.74
CA TYR A 238 57.77 -14.40 82.21
C TYR A 238 56.27 -14.37 82.49
N GLU A 239 55.87 -13.96 83.69
CA GLU A 239 54.46 -13.88 84.08
C GLU A 239 53.73 -12.77 83.30
N GLU A 240 54.36 -11.61 83.10
CA GLU A 240 53.82 -10.53 82.27
C GLU A 240 53.66 -10.98 80.81
N LYS A 241 54.69 -11.62 80.22
CA LYS A 241 54.59 -12.19 78.86
C LYS A 241 53.49 -13.23 78.73
N LEU A 242 53.31 -14.09 79.73
CA LEU A 242 52.25 -15.08 79.73
C LEU A 242 50.87 -14.40 79.72
N GLN A 243 50.68 -13.38 80.55
CA GLN A 243 49.42 -12.62 80.60
C GLN A 243 49.14 -11.86 79.31
N GLU A 244 50.15 -11.25 78.69
CA GLU A 244 50.00 -10.57 77.40
C GLU A 244 49.55 -11.53 76.29
N GLU A 245 50.18 -12.70 76.19
CA GLU A 245 49.81 -13.71 75.19
C GLU A 245 48.42 -14.29 75.46
N GLU A 246 48.06 -14.53 76.72
CA GLU A 246 46.69 -14.93 77.07
C GLU A 246 45.66 -13.87 76.69
N TRP A 247 45.96 -12.59 76.89
CA TRP A 247 45.08 -11.49 76.52
C TRP A 247 44.92 -11.38 75.00
N LYS A 248 46.02 -11.50 74.24
CA LYS A 248 45.99 -11.54 72.76
C LYS A 248 45.13 -12.70 72.26
N HIS A 249 45.34 -13.91 72.76
CA HIS A 249 44.53 -15.07 72.37
C HIS A 249 43.04 -14.89 72.70
N LYS A 250 42.70 -14.28 73.85
CA LYS A 250 41.31 -13.98 74.20
C LYS A 250 40.70 -12.99 73.22
N LEU A 251 41.42 -11.93 72.87
CA LEU A 251 40.98 -10.92 71.91
C LEU A 251 40.81 -11.50 70.49
N GLU A 252 41.75 -12.33 70.04
CA GLU A 252 41.66 -13.02 68.74
C GLU A 252 40.45 -13.95 68.69
N LYS A 253 40.22 -14.73 69.76
CA LYS A 253 39.04 -15.59 69.87
C LYS A 253 37.74 -14.79 69.79
N GLU A 254 37.66 -13.66 70.49
CA GLU A 254 36.49 -12.79 70.45
C GLU A 254 36.28 -12.18 69.05
N THR A 255 37.35 -11.74 68.40
CA THR A 255 37.32 -11.20 67.04
C THR A 255 36.84 -12.25 66.03
N LEU A 256 37.35 -13.48 66.11
CA LEU A 256 36.93 -14.59 65.26
C LEU A 256 35.46 -14.98 65.50
N LEU A 257 35.00 -14.96 66.76
CA LEU A 257 33.59 -15.21 67.09
C LEU A 257 32.68 -14.13 66.51
N LEU A 258 33.07 -12.86 66.60
CA LEU A 258 32.32 -11.75 66.01
C LEU A 258 32.22 -11.88 64.49
N GLU A 259 33.32 -12.18 63.81
CA GLU A 259 33.29 -12.36 62.35
C GLU A 259 32.45 -13.58 61.94
N THR A 260 32.54 -14.68 62.70
CA THR A 260 31.69 -15.86 62.46
C THR A 260 30.21 -15.52 62.59
N ASN A 261 29.81 -14.79 63.63
CA ASN A 261 28.42 -14.36 63.83
C ASN A 261 27.95 -13.40 62.73
N ARG A 262 28.82 -12.49 62.29
CA ARG A 262 28.53 -11.58 61.17
C ARG A 262 28.30 -12.35 59.86
N LEU A 263 29.11 -13.36 59.58
CA LEU A 263 28.92 -14.21 58.40
C LEU A 263 27.64 -15.05 58.50
N LEU A 264 27.34 -15.60 59.68
CA LEU A 264 26.11 -16.36 59.91
C LEU A 264 24.85 -15.50 59.66
N THR A 265 24.79 -14.29 60.21
CA THR A 265 23.67 -13.36 59.98
C THR A 265 23.53 -12.96 58.51
N ALA A 266 24.64 -12.71 57.82
CA ALA A 266 24.62 -12.43 56.38
C ALA A 266 24.07 -13.61 55.56
N ILE A 267 24.42 -14.85 55.90
CA ILE A 267 23.88 -16.06 55.26
C ILE A 267 22.39 -16.20 55.54
N GLU A 268 21.94 -15.98 56.77
CA GLU A 268 20.52 -16.03 57.12
C GLU A 268 19.69 -15.02 56.33
N ASP A 269 20.17 -13.78 56.21
CA ASP A 269 19.46 -12.74 55.46
C ASP A 269 19.47 -13.00 53.96
N ALA A 270 20.58 -13.52 53.40
CA ALA A 270 20.63 -13.99 52.02
C ALA A 270 19.61 -15.12 51.78
N ASN A 271 19.50 -16.07 52.71
CA ASN A 271 18.53 -17.16 52.63
C ASN A 271 17.08 -16.68 52.73
N LYS A 272 16.78 -15.70 53.59
CA LYS A 272 15.44 -15.08 53.65
C LYS A 272 15.10 -14.41 52.31
N LYS A 273 16.04 -13.65 51.74
CA LYS A 273 15.85 -12.98 50.45
C LYS A 273 15.63 -14.00 49.32
N MET A 274 16.42 -15.08 49.30
CA MET A 274 16.28 -16.17 48.34
C MET A 274 14.87 -16.80 48.39
N ARG A 275 14.37 -17.10 49.60
CA ARG A 275 13.02 -17.65 49.77
C ARG A 275 11.93 -16.72 49.26
N LEU A 276 12.04 -15.41 49.51
CA LEU A 276 11.07 -14.43 49.00
C LEU A 276 11.09 -14.37 47.46
N THR A 277 12.27 -14.40 46.86
CA THR A 277 12.38 -14.43 45.39
C THR A 277 11.88 -15.76 44.81
N GLU A 278 12.09 -16.87 45.50
CA GLU A 278 11.61 -18.19 45.09
C GLU A 278 10.08 -18.27 45.12
N THR A 279 9.43 -17.77 46.18
CA THR A 279 7.96 -17.70 46.22
C THR A 279 7.40 -16.79 45.13
N SER A 280 8.03 -15.64 44.88
CA SER A 280 7.61 -14.75 43.80
C SER A 280 7.79 -15.40 42.42
N LEU A 281 8.84 -16.18 42.21
CA LEU A 281 9.07 -16.93 40.98
C LEU A 281 7.99 -18.00 40.78
N GLN A 282 7.66 -18.75 41.83
CA GLN A 282 6.59 -19.76 41.77
C GLN A 282 5.23 -19.16 41.41
N GLU A 283 4.89 -17.96 41.91
CA GLU A 283 3.67 -17.25 41.50
C GLU A 283 3.69 -16.87 40.02
N LYS A 284 4.85 -16.42 39.51
CA LYS A 284 5.03 -16.12 38.08
C LYS A 284 4.90 -17.38 37.23
N ASP A 285 5.48 -18.50 37.66
CA ASP A 285 5.36 -19.79 36.97
C ASP A 285 3.91 -20.29 36.94
N GLN A 286 3.16 -20.14 38.03
CA GLN A 286 1.73 -20.42 38.05
C GLN A 286 0.97 -19.56 37.03
N ARG A 287 1.28 -18.26 36.98
CA ARG A 287 0.66 -17.34 36.01
C ARG A 287 1.01 -17.68 34.57
N ILE A 288 2.25 -18.07 34.29
CA ILE A 288 2.67 -18.56 32.97
C ILE A 288 1.83 -19.79 32.60
N GLY A 289 1.70 -20.76 33.51
CA GLY A 289 0.87 -21.94 33.28
C GLY A 289 -0.62 -21.65 33.04
N GLU A 290 -1.18 -20.59 33.62
CA GLU A 290 -2.54 -20.13 33.28
C GLU A 290 -2.64 -19.57 31.86
N LEU A 291 -1.64 -18.79 31.45
CA LEU A 291 -1.57 -18.21 30.10
C LEU A 291 -1.40 -19.31 29.05
N ASP A 292 -0.54 -20.30 29.28
CA ASP A 292 -0.34 -21.43 28.36
C ASP A 292 -1.64 -22.22 28.15
N ARG A 293 -2.41 -22.47 29.21
CA ARG A 293 -3.73 -23.11 29.10
C ARG A 293 -4.72 -22.26 28.30
N LEU A 294 -4.66 -20.94 28.44
CA LEU A 294 -5.50 -20.02 27.65
C LEU A 294 -5.10 -20.06 26.16
N ILE A 295 -3.81 -19.97 25.87
CA ILE A 295 -3.25 -20.06 24.51
C ILE A 295 -3.68 -21.36 23.86
N GLN A 296 -3.54 -22.49 24.55
CA GLN A 296 -3.95 -23.80 24.03
C GLN A 296 -5.45 -23.86 23.70
N ARG A 297 -6.32 -23.24 24.52
CA ARG A 297 -7.76 -23.16 24.21
C ARG A 297 -8.03 -22.32 22.97
N MET A 298 -7.38 -21.16 22.84
CA MET A 298 -7.51 -20.29 21.68
C MET A 298 -6.99 -20.97 20.41
N GLU A 299 -5.89 -21.72 20.50
CA GLU A 299 -5.36 -22.51 19.39
C GLU A 299 -6.35 -23.58 18.97
N ASN A 300 -6.93 -24.33 19.90
CA ASN A 300 -7.94 -25.34 19.59
C ASN A 300 -9.17 -24.72 18.90
N GLU A 301 -9.67 -23.59 19.41
CA GLU A 301 -10.77 -22.84 18.80
C GLU A 301 -10.40 -22.38 17.38
N ARG A 302 -9.21 -21.82 17.19
CA ARG A 302 -8.70 -21.42 15.88
C ARG A 302 -8.68 -22.61 14.90
N HIS A 303 -8.19 -23.77 15.32
CA HIS A 303 -8.17 -24.97 14.47
C HIS A 303 -9.59 -25.45 14.13
N GLN A 304 -10.52 -25.36 15.08
CA GLN A 304 -11.92 -25.70 14.86
C GLN A 304 -12.58 -24.75 13.84
N LEU A 305 -12.38 -23.43 13.99
CA LEU A 305 -12.88 -22.42 13.06
C LEU A 305 -12.29 -22.61 11.66
N GLN A 306 -10.98 -22.91 11.56
CA GLN A 306 -10.34 -23.22 10.28
C GLN A 306 -10.94 -24.46 9.61
N LYS A 307 -11.29 -25.50 10.39
CA LYS A 307 -11.96 -26.69 9.85
C LYS A 307 -13.37 -26.36 9.35
N GLN A 308 -14.13 -25.56 10.10
CA GLN A 308 -15.46 -25.10 9.68
C GLN A 308 -15.40 -24.27 8.40
N LEU A 309 -14.44 -23.35 8.30
CA LEU A 309 -14.25 -22.52 7.11
C LEU A 309 -14.00 -23.38 5.86
N LYS A 310 -13.09 -24.36 5.96
CA LYS A 310 -12.84 -25.32 4.86
C LYS A 310 -14.08 -26.13 4.47
N GLU A 311 -14.88 -26.53 5.47
CA GLU A 311 -16.13 -27.24 5.21
C GLU A 311 -17.13 -26.35 4.45
N TYR A 312 -17.28 -25.08 4.85
CA TYR A 312 -18.15 -24.14 4.16
C TYR A 312 -17.65 -23.81 2.74
N GLU A 313 -16.34 -23.65 2.54
CA GLU A 313 -15.76 -23.47 1.20
C GLU A 313 -16.06 -24.66 0.28
N MET A 314 -15.91 -25.88 0.79
CA MET A 314 -16.24 -27.10 0.04
C MET A 314 -17.74 -27.20 -0.27
N GLN A 315 -18.61 -26.81 0.66
CA GLN A 315 -20.06 -26.76 0.43
C GLN A 315 -20.43 -25.72 -0.62
N LEU A 316 -19.80 -24.54 -0.60
CA LEU A 316 -20.00 -23.50 -1.60
C LEU A 316 -19.54 -23.96 -2.99
N GLN A 317 -18.35 -24.56 -3.09
CA GLN A 317 -17.86 -25.15 -4.34
C GLN A 317 -18.81 -26.23 -4.89
N ARG A 318 -19.42 -27.04 -4.04
CA ARG A 318 -20.44 -28.02 -4.47
C ARG A 318 -21.71 -27.32 -4.97
N ALA A 319 -22.17 -26.28 -4.29
CA ALA A 319 -23.35 -25.51 -4.72
C ALA A 319 -23.11 -24.83 -6.09
N ASP A 320 -21.92 -24.28 -6.32
CA ASP A 320 -21.52 -23.69 -7.60
C ASP A 320 -21.57 -24.70 -8.76
N LEU A 321 -21.24 -25.98 -8.49
CA LEU A 321 -21.37 -27.06 -9.48
C LEU A 321 -22.83 -27.41 -9.79
N TYR A 322 -23.73 -27.33 -8.80
CA TYR A 322 -25.17 -27.52 -9.04
C TYR A 322 -25.77 -26.35 -9.84
N ASP A 323 -25.30 -25.12 -9.63
CA ASP A 323 -25.82 -23.95 -10.36
C ASP A 323 -25.39 -23.94 -11.85
N GLN A 324 -24.30 -24.61 -12.20
CA GLN A 324 -23.93 -24.87 -13.61
C GLN A 324 -24.97 -25.76 -14.34
N SER A 325 -25.77 -26.57 -13.63
CA SER A 325 -26.87 -27.32 -14.25
C SER A 325 -28.10 -26.45 -14.57
N SER A 326 -28.24 -25.28 -13.94
CA SER A 326 -29.25 -24.24 -14.25
C SER A 326 -28.93 -23.49 -15.55
N GLN A 327 -27.64 -23.43 -15.90
CA GLN A 327 -27.11 -22.70 -17.06
C GLN A 327 -27.82 -23.03 -18.39
N PRO A 328 -28.06 -24.30 -18.78
CA PRO A 328 -28.80 -24.62 -20.01
C PRO A 328 -30.27 -24.17 -19.99
N ARG A 329 -30.90 -24.05 -18.81
CA ARG A 329 -32.25 -23.49 -18.70
C ARG A 329 -32.22 -21.97 -18.86
N SER A 330 -31.22 -21.31 -18.30
CA SER A 330 -31.02 -19.87 -18.45
C SER A 330 -30.78 -19.48 -19.92
N LEU A 331 -29.90 -20.20 -20.62
CA LEU A 331 -29.62 -19.96 -22.05
C LEU A 331 -30.86 -20.13 -22.93
N LYS A 332 -31.66 -21.19 -22.70
CA LYS A 332 -32.92 -21.38 -23.43
C LYS A 332 -33.93 -20.26 -23.19
N LEU A 333 -33.99 -19.71 -21.97
CA LEU A 333 -34.86 -18.58 -21.66
C LEU A 333 -34.35 -17.30 -22.34
N GLU A 334 -33.05 -17.11 -22.43
CA GLU A 334 -32.41 -16.01 -23.14
C GLU A 334 -32.74 -16.04 -24.64
N ASP A 335 -32.56 -17.20 -25.30
CA ASP A 335 -32.91 -17.42 -26.72
C ASP A 335 -34.39 -17.09 -27.00
N ILE A 336 -35.30 -17.54 -26.14
CA ILE A 336 -36.74 -17.24 -26.27
C ILE A 336 -36.98 -15.74 -26.12
N THR A 337 -36.30 -15.09 -25.18
CA THR A 337 -36.47 -13.66 -24.94
C THR A 337 -35.97 -12.84 -26.14
N ASP A 338 -34.86 -13.23 -26.75
CA ASP A 338 -34.33 -12.56 -27.94
C ASP A 338 -35.21 -12.78 -29.17
N SER A 339 -35.72 -14.00 -29.38
CA SER A 339 -36.70 -14.26 -30.43
C SER A 339 -37.99 -13.42 -30.27
N LEU A 340 -38.46 -13.23 -29.03
CA LEU A 340 -39.60 -12.36 -28.76
C LEU A 340 -39.28 -10.89 -29.01
N ARG A 341 -38.07 -10.43 -28.66
CA ARG A 341 -37.62 -9.06 -28.94
C ARG A 341 -37.60 -8.78 -30.44
N GLU A 342 -37.04 -9.69 -31.24
CA GLU A 342 -37.02 -9.57 -32.70
C GLU A 342 -38.44 -9.51 -33.27
N ARG A 343 -39.35 -10.35 -32.78
CA ARG A 343 -40.74 -10.35 -33.23
C ARG A 343 -41.47 -9.05 -32.89
N ILE A 344 -41.23 -8.48 -31.70
CA ILE A 344 -41.77 -7.17 -31.33
C ILE A 344 -41.23 -6.09 -32.28
N GLN A 345 -39.93 -6.10 -32.56
CA GLN A 345 -39.32 -5.16 -33.48
C GLN A 345 -39.90 -5.25 -34.89
N HIS A 346 -40.09 -6.46 -35.43
CA HIS A 346 -40.75 -6.66 -36.72
C HIS A 346 -42.21 -6.16 -36.74
N LEU A 347 -42.95 -6.36 -35.64
CA LEU A 347 -44.30 -5.83 -35.51
C LEU A 347 -44.29 -4.30 -35.49
N ASP A 348 -43.36 -3.67 -34.76
CA ASP A 348 -43.21 -2.23 -34.71
C ASP A 348 -42.88 -1.63 -36.09
N ASP A 349 -42.00 -2.29 -36.84
CA ASP A 349 -41.67 -1.90 -38.22
C ASP A 349 -42.89 -2.00 -39.16
N MET A 350 -43.69 -3.06 -39.04
CA MET A 350 -44.92 -3.21 -39.80
C MET A 350 -45.94 -2.13 -39.44
N VAL A 351 -46.10 -1.81 -38.15
CA VAL A 351 -46.98 -0.73 -37.69
C VAL A 351 -46.50 0.61 -38.25
N LEU A 352 -45.20 0.89 -38.23
CA LEU A 352 -44.63 2.12 -38.79
C LEU A 352 -44.88 2.23 -40.30
N CYS A 353 -44.73 1.13 -41.05
CA CYS A 353 -45.05 1.08 -42.47
C CYS A 353 -46.54 1.36 -42.73
N GLN A 354 -47.44 0.78 -41.94
CA GLN A 354 -48.88 1.04 -42.05
C GLN A 354 -49.22 2.50 -41.70
N GLN A 355 -48.63 3.06 -40.64
CA GLN A 355 -48.81 4.47 -40.26
C GLN A 355 -48.36 5.41 -41.38
N LYS A 356 -47.23 5.15 -42.04
CA LYS A 356 -46.78 5.92 -43.20
C LYS A 356 -47.77 5.85 -44.36
N LYS A 357 -48.34 4.67 -44.64
CA LYS A 357 -49.35 4.49 -45.69
C LYS A 357 -50.64 5.27 -45.38
N VAL A 358 -51.13 5.19 -44.14
CA VAL A 358 -52.31 5.94 -43.69
C VAL A 358 -52.05 7.45 -43.80
N LYS A 359 -50.88 7.92 -43.36
CA LYS A 359 -50.49 9.33 -43.49
C LYS A 359 -50.53 9.79 -44.95
N HIS A 360 -49.94 9.02 -45.87
CA HIS A 360 -49.97 9.34 -47.29
C HIS A 360 -51.40 9.37 -47.86
N MET A 361 -52.26 8.41 -47.46
CA MET A 361 -53.67 8.42 -47.88
C MET A 361 -54.42 9.66 -47.39
N VAL A 362 -54.15 10.11 -46.16
CA VAL A 362 -54.74 11.35 -45.61
C VAL A 362 -54.27 12.57 -46.41
N GLU A 363 -52.97 12.66 -46.72
CA GLU A 363 -52.41 13.73 -47.55
C GLU A 363 -53.06 13.79 -48.95
N GLU A 364 -53.31 12.64 -49.58
CA GLU A 364 -54.00 12.56 -50.88
C GLU A 364 -55.48 12.98 -50.78
N ILE A 365 -56.19 12.58 -49.72
CA ILE A 365 -57.57 13.02 -49.47
C ILE A 365 -57.64 14.54 -49.29
N GLU A 366 -56.70 15.13 -48.55
CA GLU A 366 -56.63 16.58 -48.36
C GLU A 366 -56.33 17.32 -49.67
N LEU A 367 -55.49 16.76 -50.54
CA LEU A 367 -55.25 17.29 -51.88
C LEU A 367 -56.51 17.25 -52.74
N GLN A 368 -57.23 16.11 -52.75
CA GLN A 368 -58.49 15.96 -53.49
C GLN A 368 -59.56 16.92 -52.97
N LYS A 369 -59.67 17.08 -51.65
CA LYS A 369 -60.59 18.05 -51.01
C LYS A 369 -60.29 19.48 -51.45
N ARG A 370 -59.02 19.87 -51.60
CA ARG A 370 -58.65 21.20 -52.14
C ARG A 370 -59.07 21.37 -53.60
N LYS A 371 -58.83 20.35 -54.45
CA LYS A 371 -59.28 20.37 -55.86
C LYS A 371 -60.80 20.47 -55.97
N LEU A 372 -61.54 19.76 -55.12
CA LEU A 372 -62.99 19.82 -55.07
C LEU A 372 -63.46 21.24 -54.75
N LYS A 373 -62.90 21.88 -53.71
CA LYS A 373 -63.20 23.28 -53.37
C LYS A 373 -62.90 24.26 -54.50
N GLU A 374 -61.80 24.06 -55.23
CA GLU A 374 -61.47 24.87 -56.40
C GLU A 374 -62.53 24.73 -57.51
N LYS A 375 -63.01 23.50 -57.75
CA LYS A 375 -64.10 23.25 -58.70
C LYS A 375 -65.44 23.84 -58.23
N GLU A 376 -65.75 23.79 -56.93
CA GLU A 376 -66.94 24.44 -56.37
C GLU A 376 -66.91 25.96 -56.60
N LEU A 377 -65.77 26.62 -56.34
CA LEU A 377 -65.59 28.05 -56.63
C LEU A 377 -65.76 28.35 -58.12
N PHE A 378 -65.24 27.50 -59.00
CA PHE A 378 -65.42 27.64 -60.44
C PHE A 378 -66.89 27.49 -60.87
N ILE A 379 -67.63 26.55 -60.27
CA ILE A 379 -69.08 26.40 -60.50
C ILE A 379 -69.81 27.67 -60.06
N LEU A 380 -69.49 28.24 -58.88
CA LEU A 380 -70.09 29.49 -58.42
C LEU A 380 -69.83 30.66 -59.39
N GLN A 381 -68.60 30.78 -59.92
CA GLN A 381 -68.28 31.78 -60.94
C GLN A 381 -69.09 31.60 -62.23
N LEU A 382 -69.29 30.34 -62.67
CA LEU A 382 -70.13 30.05 -63.84
C LEU A 382 -71.61 30.38 -63.58
N LEU A 383 -72.12 30.09 -62.37
CA LEU A 383 -73.49 30.44 -61.99
C LEU A 383 -73.72 31.95 -61.91
N GLU A 384 -72.75 32.70 -61.39
CA GLU A 384 -72.78 34.17 -61.42
C GLU A 384 -72.79 34.69 -62.87
N LYS A 385 -71.98 34.09 -63.75
CA LYS A 385 -71.97 34.45 -65.18
C LYS A 385 -73.29 34.13 -65.88
N ILE A 386 -73.92 32.99 -65.57
CA ILE A 386 -75.26 32.64 -66.07
C ILE A 386 -76.28 33.66 -65.58
N SER A 387 -76.31 33.95 -64.28
CA SER A 387 -77.26 34.90 -63.69
C SER A 387 -77.15 36.29 -64.30
N PHE A 388 -75.92 36.76 -64.57
CA PHE A 388 -75.67 38.01 -65.29
C PHE A 388 -76.25 38.00 -66.70
N LEU A 389 -75.97 36.93 -67.47
CA LEU A 389 -76.47 36.79 -68.85
C LEU A 389 -77.99 36.63 -68.89
N GLU A 390 -78.59 35.92 -67.93
CA GLU A 390 -80.05 35.81 -67.79
C GLU A 390 -80.69 37.17 -67.50
N GLY A 391 -80.05 38.00 -66.67
CA GLY A 391 -80.45 39.38 -66.42
C GLY A 391 -80.42 40.25 -67.67
N GLU A 392 -79.31 40.24 -68.43
CA GLU A 392 -79.21 40.94 -69.71
C GLU A 392 -80.26 40.45 -70.71
N ASN A 393 -80.47 39.12 -70.79
CA ASN A 393 -81.46 38.54 -71.69
C ASN A 393 -82.89 38.97 -71.32
N LYS A 394 -83.21 39.05 -70.02
CA LYS A 394 -84.49 39.54 -69.53
C LYS A 394 -84.68 41.04 -69.82
N GLU A 395 -83.65 41.86 -69.64
CA GLU A 395 -83.72 43.29 -70.01
C GLU A 395 -83.98 43.48 -71.52
N LEU A 396 -83.31 42.70 -72.37
CA LEU A 396 -83.55 42.70 -73.81
C LEU A 396 -84.98 42.26 -74.14
N GLN A 397 -85.49 41.25 -73.43
CA GLN A 397 -86.87 40.77 -73.56
C GLN A 397 -87.87 41.87 -73.17
N ASP A 398 -87.68 42.53 -72.02
CA ASP A 398 -88.53 43.62 -71.52
C ASP A 398 -88.53 44.81 -72.51
N ARG A 399 -87.37 45.13 -73.11
CA ARG A 399 -87.27 46.14 -74.17
C ARG A 399 -88.05 45.75 -75.43
N LEU A 400 -88.00 44.49 -75.84
CA LEU A 400 -88.78 43.96 -76.96
C LEU A 400 -90.30 44.04 -76.68
N ASP A 401 -90.71 43.69 -75.47
CA ASP A 401 -92.13 43.73 -75.08
C ASP A 401 -92.64 45.17 -74.97
N TYR A 402 -91.84 46.12 -74.45
CA TYR A 402 -92.18 47.55 -74.48
C TYR A 402 -92.37 48.08 -75.91
N LEU A 403 -91.47 47.71 -76.85
CA LEU A 403 -91.61 48.09 -78.26
C LEU A 403 -92.87 47.46 -78.90
N ARG A 404 -93.18 46.21 -78.54
CA ARG A 404 -94.40 45.52 -78.98
C ARG A 404 -95.67 46.20 -78.44
N GLU A 405 -95.66 46.59 -77.18
CA GLU A 405 -96.81 47.23 -76.53
C GLU A 405 -97.02 48.68 -77.00
N THR A 406 -95.93 49.39 -77.31
CA THR A 406 -95.99 50.70 -77.98
C THR A 406 -96.58 50.59 -79.40
N GLN A 407 -96.42 49.44 -80.05
CA GLN A 407 -97.09 49.11 -81.32
C GLN A 407 -98.56 48.69 -81.17
N SER A 408 -99.01 48.27 -79.98
CA SER A 408 -100.33 47.65 -79.79
C SER A 408 -101.33 48.47 -78.95
N ARG A 409 -101.25 49.81 -78.98
CA ARG A 409 -102.36 50.68 -78.55
C ARG A 409 -103.41 50.79 -79.69
N PRO A 410 -104.66 50.32 -79.53
CA PRO A 410 -105.69 50.35 -80.57
C PRO A 410 -106.61 51.59 -80.51
N GLU A 411 -106.91 52.10 -81.71
CA GLU A 411 -108.02 52.95 -82.22
C GLU A 411 -109.09 53.53 -81.28
N VAL A 412 -109.30 54.85 -81.40
CA VAL A 412 -110.64 55.48 -81.24
C VAL A 412 -110.96 56.29 -82.50
N ASP A 413 -112.14 55.98 -83.01
CA ASP A 413 -112.88 56.39 -84.20
C ASP A 413 -113.21 57.90 -84.28
N THR A 414 -112.94 58.55 -85.43
CA THR A 414 -113.94 59.35 -86.19
C THR A 414 -113.33 60.01 -87.45
N ARG A 415 -113.89 59.60 -88.61
CA ARG A 415 -114.08 60.34 -89.87
C ARG A 415 -112.87 60.67 -90.79
N ASP A 416 -112.82 59.89 -91.85
CA ASP A 416 -113.04 60.27 -93.27
C ASP A 416 -111.94 60.97 -94.10
N VAL A 417 -111.84 60.48 -95.35
CA VAL A 417 -110.97 60.81 -96.50
C VAL A 417 -109.50 60.38 -96.36
N GLY A 418 -108.91 59.51 -97.19
CA GLY A 418 -109.29 58.89 -98.46
C GLY A 418 -108.01 58.57 -99.27
N VAL A 419 -108.06 57.49 -100.05
CA VAL A 419 -107.21 57.17 -101.24
C VAL A 419 -105.78 56.68 -100.92
N GLU A 420 -105.51 55.37 -100.91
CA GLU A 420 -105.23 54.49 -102.07
C GLU A 420 -103.92 54.85 -102.81
N CYS A 421 -102.94 53.94 -102.79
CA CYS A 421 -102.27 53.33 -103.96
C CYS A 421 -100.87 52.77 -103.62
N ASP A 422 -100.76 51.44 -103.73
CA ASP A 422 -99.73 50.63 -104.41
C ASP A 422 -98.22 50.64 -104.03
N PHE A 423 -97.75 49.42 -103.68
CA PHE A 423 -96.36 48.89 -103.69
C PHE A 423 -95.68 49.03 -105.08
N PRO A 424 -94.33 48.84 -105.29
CA PRO A 424 -93.42 47.94 -104.55
C PRO A 424 -91.88 48.28 -104.48
N ALA A 425 -91.17 47.39 -103.77
CA ALA A 425 -89.81 46.84 -104.00
C ALA A 425 -88.50 47.64 -103.72
N SER A 426 -87.76 47.07 -102.74
CA SER A 426 -86.33 46.70 -102.78
C SER A 426 -85.25 47.79 -102.71
N GLN A 427 -84.45 47.75 -101.62
CA GLN A 427 -82.98 47.60 -101.65
C GLN A 427 -82.38 47.58 -100.22
N LEU A 428 -81.76 46.46 -99.85
CA LEU A 428 -80.61 46.36 -98.91
C LEU A 428 -79.41 47.15 -99.51
N PRO A 429 -78.33 47.57 -98.78
CA PRO A 429 -77.55 46.69 -97.86
C PRO A 429 -76.65 47.35 -96.76
N LEU A 430 -75.90 46.47 -96.06
CA LEU A 430 -74.52 46.62 -95.53
C LEU A 430 -74.33 47.27 -94.13
N GLU A 431 -74.10 46.51 -93.05
CA GLU A 431 -72.88 45.74 -92.66
C GLU A 431 -71.71 46.64 -92.18
N VAL A 432 -71.38 46.54 -90.89
CA VAL A 432 -70.01 46.76 -90.38
C VAL A 432 -69.61 45.50 -89.62
N LEU A 433 -68.80 44.69 -90.31
CA LEU A 433 -68.14 43.49 -89.82
C LEU A 433 -67.13 43.84 -88.69
N LYS A 434 -67.18 43.12 -87.57
CA LYS A 434 -66.00 42.85 -86.73
C LYS A 434 -65.70 41.34 -86.77
N PRO A 435 -64.42 40.93 -86.64
CA PRO A 435 -63.97 39.61 -87.05
C PRO A 435 -64.43 38.53 -86.07
N ALA A 436 -65.03 37.47 -86.61
CA ALA A 436 -65.21 36.22 -85.89
C ALA A 436 -63.84 35.60 -85.58
N ARG A 437 -63.42 35.66 -84.30
CA ARG A 437 -62.45 34.71 -83.76
C ARG A 437 -63.19 33.40 -83.52
N THR A 438 -62.91 32.43 -84.37
CA THR A 438 -63.40 31.06 -84.29
C THR A 438 -62.98 30.43 -82.96
N TYR A 439 -63.84 30.52 -81.95
CA TYR A 439 -63.69 29.80 -80.68
C TYR A 439 -64.19 28.38 -80.90
N ARG A 440 -63.26 27.41 -81.10
CA ARG A 440 -63.57 25.98 -81.14
C ARG A 440 -63.31 25.37 -79.75
N PRO A 441 -64.35 25.15 -78.90
CA PRO A 441 -64.15 24.64 -77.54
C PRO A 441 -63.82 23.15 -77.52
N PHE A 442 -64.20 22.41 -78.56
CA PHE A 442 -64.09 20.95 -78.61
C PHE A 442 -62.66 20.41 -78.79
N MET A 443 -61.74 21.20 -79.35
CA MET A 443 -60.35 20.74 -79.56
C MET A 443 -59.54 20.73 -78.25
N ARG A 444 -59.85 21.58 -77.28
CA ARG A 444 -59.13 21.63 -75.99
C ARG A 444 -59.50 20.49 -75.04
N VAL A 445 -60.69 19.90 -75.20
CA VAL A 445 -61.16 18.79 -74.36
C VAL A 445 -60.46 17.48 -74.73
N LEU A 446 -60.16 17.27 -76.02
CA LEU A 446 -59.41 16.09 -76.49
C LEU A 446 -57.94 16.11 -76.03
N GLU A 447 -57.31 17.28 -75.96
CA GLU A 447 -55.92 17.41 -75.48
C GLU A 447 -55.77 17.11 -73.97
N TYR A 448 -56.82 17.29 -73.18
CA TYR A 448 -56.82 16.95 -71.75
C TYR A 448 -57.04 15.45 -71.49
N SER A 449 -57.82 14.77 -72.34
CA SER A 449 -58.09 13.35 -72.16
C SER A 449 -56.92 12.45 -72.56
N SER A 450 -55.99 12.94 -73.39
CA SER A 450 -54.88 12.15 -73.93
C SER A 450 -53.61 12.12 -73.06
N LYS A 451 -53.56 12.85 -71.93
CA LYS A 451 -52.36 12.99 -71.07
C LYS A 451 -52.37 12.18 -69.76
N HIS A 452 -53.40 11.39 -69.48
CA HIS A 452 -53.54 10.67 -68.19
C HIS A 452 -53.60 9.13 -68.29
N HIS A 453 -53.01 8.54 -69.33
CA HIS A 453 -52.85 7.08 -69.43
C HIS A 453 -51.38 6.68 -69.48
N HIS A 454 -50.62 6.92 -68.41
CA HIS A 454 -49.43 6.14 -68.07
C HIS A 454 -49.14 6.32 -66.58
N LEU A 455 -49.42 5.29 -65.79
CA LEU A 455 -48.74 4.91 -64.53
C LEU A 455 -49.35 3.57 -64.09
N GLY A 456 -48.68 2.48 -64.45
CA GLY A 456 -49.03 1.13 -64.02
C GLY A 456 -48.62 0.88 -62.55
N PRO A 457 -49.16 -0.17 -61.90
CA PRO A 457 -48.88 -0.46 -60.50
C PRO A 457 -47.47 -1.04 -60.33
N ALA A 458 -46.75 -0.53 -59.32
CA ALA A 458 -45.44 -1.02 -58.91
C ALA A 458 -45.54 -2.43 -58.30
N ALA A 459 -44.53 -3.25 -58.58
CA ALA A 459 -44.38 -4.63 -58.11
C ALA A 459 -44.28 -4.72 -56.57
N PRO A 460 -44.67 -5.86 -55.96
CA PRO A 460 -44.50 -6.09 -54.53
C PRO A 460 -43.05 -6.44 -54.20
N CYS A 461 -42.47 -5.74 -53.22
CA CYS A 461 -41.18 -6.11 -52.64
C CYS A 461 -41.33 -7.38 -51.78
N GLN A 462 -40.38 -8.30 -51.94
CA GLN A 462 -40.05 -9.35 -50.95
C GLN A 462 -39.39 -8.72 -49.73
#